data_AF-A0A3D3PM16-F1
#
_entry.id   AF-A0A3D3PM16-F1
#
_cell.length_a   1.000
_cell.length_b   1.000
_cell.length_c   1.000
_cell.angle_alpha   90.00
_cell.angle_beta   90.00
_cell.angle_gamma   90.00
#
_symmetry.space_group_name_H-M   'P 1'
#
loop_
_entity.id
_entity.type
_entity.pdbx_description
1 polymer ?
#
loop_
_entity_poly.entity_id
_entity_poly.type
_entity_poly.pdbx_seq_one_letter_code
_entity_poly.pdbx_strand_id
1 'polypeptide(L)' 'IVTTIRKTRGDDIDAACGQLAGEVQDRTRVQERMEKMTEYQKKFGKNFGRIVEVSS' A
#
# COMPACT_ATOMS: atom_id res chain seq x y z
N ILE A 1 -29.19 26.66 17.06
CA ILE A 1 -28.44 25.57 16.41
C ILE A 1 -28.42 24.42 17.39
N VAL A 2 -28.95 23.24 17.02
CA VAL A 2 -28.93 22.05 17.88
C VAL A 2 -27.78 21.17 17.42
N THR A 3 -26.85 20.86 18.32
CA THR A 3 -25.71 19.98 18.06
C THR A 3 -25.77 18.83 19.04
N THR A 4 -25.62 17.60 18.55
CA THR A 4 -25.62 16.39 19.39
C THR A 4 -24.30 15.65 19.22
N ILE A 5 -23.80 15.07 20.31
CA ILE A 5 -22.58 14.27 20.32
C ILE A 5 -22.94 12.81 20.01
N ARG A 6 -22.21 12.17 19.08
CA ARG A 6 -22.39 10.75 18.78
C ARG A 6 -21.61 9.88 19.77
N LYS A 7 -22.24 8.79 20.23
CA LYS A 7 -21.57 7.74 21.00
C LYS A 7 -20.87 6.76 20.04
N THR A 8 -19.66 6.33 20.38
CA THR A 8 -18.92 5.28 19.66
C THR A 8 -19.65 3.93 19.80
N ARG A 9 -19.72 3.15 18.72
CA ARG A 9 -20.33 1.81 18.67
C ARG A 9 -19.47 0.89 17.80
N GLY A 10 -19.30 -0.37 18.22
CA GLY A 10 -18.56 -1.40 17.47
C GLY A 10 -17.04 -1.27 17.53
N ASP A 11 -16.50 -0.59 18.54
CA ASP A 11 -15.04 -0.39 18.74
C ASP A 11 -14.33 -1.69 19.14
N ASP A 12 -15.05 -2.59 19.82
CA ASP A 12 -14.60 -3.91 20.24
C ASP A 12 -14.46 -4.92 19.09
N ILE A 13 -15.00 -4.60 17.91
CA ILE A 13 -15.02 -5.45 16.72
C ILE A 13 -14.51 -4.72 15.47
N ASP A 14 -13.74 -3.64 15.64
CA ASP A 14 -13.16 -2.83 14.55
C ASP A 14 -14.19 -2.31 13.52
N ALA A 15 -15.43 -2.07 13.97
CA ALA A 15 -16.55 -1.64 13.14
C ALA A 15 -17.01 -0.20 13.43
N ALA A 16 -16.34 0.53 14.32
CA ALA A 16 -16.66 1.93 14.57
C ALA A 16 -16.35 2.80 13.35
N CYS A 17 -16.91 4.01 13.33
CA CYS A 17 -16.64 4.99 12.28
C CYS A 17 -15.12 5.21 12.14
N GLY A 18 -14.57 4.95 10.95
CA GLY A 18 -13.14 5.12 10.65
C GLY A 18 -12.28 3.85 10.78
N GLN A 19 -12.82 2.76 11.32
CA GLN A 19 -12.09 1.49 11.48
C GLN A 19 -12.25 0.53 10.30
N LEU A 20 -13.26 0.73 9.45
CA LEU A 20 -13.56 -0.13 8.32
C LEU A 20 -12.51 0.01 7.20
N ALA A 21 -11.41 -0.75 7.30
CA ALA A 21 -10.35 -0.78 6.29
C ALA A 21 -10.68 -1.69 5.09
N GLY A 22 -11.37 -2.81 5.33
CA GLY A 22 -11.68 -3.83 4.31
C GLY A 22 -10.44 -4.40 3.61
N GLU A 23 -10.64 -5.29 2.64
CA GLU A 23 -9.58 -5.73 1.73
C GLU A 23 -9.54 -4.82 0.51
N VAL A 24 -8.58 -3.89 0.46
CA VAL A 24 -8.45 -2.92 -0.64
C VAL A 24 -7.13 -3.14 -1.38
N GLN A 25 -7.22 -3.50 -2.66
CA GLN A 25 -6.06 -3.47 -3.56
C GLN A 25 -5.80 -2.03 -4.02
N ASP A 26 -4.88 -1.33 -3.34
CA ASP A 26 -4.48 0.02 -3.75
C ASP A 26 -3.63 -0.02 -5.04
N ARG A 27 -4.12 0.68 -6.07
CA ARG A 27 -3.46 0.81 -7.38
C ARG A 27 -2.93 2.23 -7.66
N THR A 28 -3.06 3.16 -6.71
CA THR A 28 -2.76 4.59 -6.94
C THR A 28 -1.28 4.86 -7.24
N ARG A 29 -0.36 4.15 -6.59
CA ARG A 29 1.10 4.36 -6.74
C ARG A 29 1.80 3.35 -7.65
N VAL A 30 1.03 2.64 -8.47
CA VAL A 30 1.61 1.62 -9.36
C VAL A 30 2.55 2.26 -10.39
N GLN A 31 2.17 3.42 -10.94
CA GLN A 31 2.97 4.13 -11.93
C GLN A 31 4.31 4.61 -11.36
N GLU A 32 4.29 5.28 -10.19
CA GLU A 32 5.52 5.71 -9.49
C GLU A 32 6.44 4.53 -9.15
N ARG A 33 5.87 3.38 -8.75
CA ARG A 33 6.64 2.16 -8.50
C ARG A 33 7.30 1.64 -9.77
N MET A 34 6.57 1.62 -10.88
CA MET A 34 7.11 1.21 -12.17
C MET A 34 8.22 2.14 -12.63
N GLU A 35 8.02 3.46 -12.53
CA GLU A 35 9.01 4.46 -12.90
C GLU A 35 10.30 4.31 -12.10
N LYS A 36 10.21 4.19 -10.77
CA LYS A 36 11.38 3.89 -9.92
C LYS A 36 12.09 2.60 -10.33
N MET A 37 11.34 1.54 -10.62
CA MET A 37 11.92 0.28 -11.09
C MET A 37 12.66 0.46 -12.43
N THR A 38 12.10 1.21 -13.37
CA THR A 38 12.79 1.51 -14.64
C THR A 38 14.04 2.35 -14.43
N GLU A 39 14.02 3.29 -13.49
CA GLU A 39 15.17 4.13 -13.14
C GLU A 39 16.30 3.28 -12.53
N TYR A 40 15.96 2.42 -11.56
CA TYR A 40 16.92 1.50 -10.96
C TYR A 40 17.52 0.53 -11.97
N GLN A 41 16.72 0.00 -12.90
CA GLN A 41 17.22 -0.87 -13.96
C GLN A 41 18.21 -0.16 -14.90
N LYS A 42 17.98 1.13 -15.19
CA LYS A 42 18.94 1.95 -15.96
C LYS A 42 20.23 2.19 -15.18
N LYS A 43 20.15 2.42 -13.87
CA LYS A 43 21.29 2.77 -13.01
C LYS A 43 22.17 1.56 -12.64
N PHE A 44 21.56 0.41 -12.37
CA PHE A 44 22.23 -0.78 -11.86
C PHE A 44 22.32 -1.93 -12.89
N GLY A 45 21.82 -1.71 -14.10
CA GLY A 45 21.87 -2.67 -15.19
C GLY A 45 20.73 -3.70 -15.15
N LYS A 46 20.61 -4.46 -16.23
CA LYS A 46 19.47 -5.36 -16.52
C LYS A 46 19.27 -6.50 -15.50
N ASN A 47 20.26 -6.75 -14.64
CA ASN A 47 20.23 -7.80 -13.62
C ASN A 47 19.74 -7.31 -12.24
N PHE A 48 19.47 -6.01 -12.09
CA PHE A 48 19.00 -5.45 -10.82
C PHE A 48 17.64 -6.04 -10.43
N GLY A 49 17.58 -6.69 -9.25
CA GLY A 49 16.37 -7.35 -8.73
C GLY A 49 16.13 -8.76 -9.26
N ARG A 50 16.98 -9.30 -10.14
CA ARG A 50 16.93 -10.71 -10.54
C ARG A 50 17.71 -11.55 -9.53
N ILE A 51 17.06 -12.54 -8.93
CA ILE A 51 17.75 -13.63 -8.23
C ILE A 51 18.46 -14.43 -9.33
N VAL A 52 19.74 -14.14 -9.56
CA VAL A 52 20.59 -14.92 -10.45
C VAL A 52 21.06 -16.14 -9.67
N GLU A 53 20.73 -17.34 -10.16
CA GLU A 53 21.38 -18.56 -9.70
C GLU A 53 22.87 -18.43 -10.01
N VAL A 54 23.67 -18.18 -8.98
CA VAL A 54 25.12 -18.23 -9.09
C VAL A 54 25.49 -19.70 -9.20
N SER A 55 25.49 -20.25 -10.42
CA SER A 55 26.13 -21.53 -10.66
C SER A 55 27.63 -21.35 -10.46
N SER A 56 28.19 -22.03 -9.44
CA SER A 56 29.65 -22.12 -9.21
C SER A 56 30.37 -22.80 -10.36
#